data_AF-T0J1W6-F1
#
_entry.id   AF-T0J1W6-F1
#
_cell.length_a   1.000
_cell.length_b   1.000
_cell.length_c   1.000
_cell.angle_alpha   90.00
_cell.angle_beta   90.00
_cell.angle_gamma   90.00
#
_symmetry.space_group_name_H-M   'P 1'
#
loop_
_entity.id
_entity.type
_entity.pdbx_description
1 polymer ?
#
loop_
_entity_poly.entity_id
_entity_poly.type
_entity_poly.pdbx_seq_one_letter_code
_entity_poly.pdbx_strand_id
1 'polypeptide(L)'
;MFEVAMLATADDMRARFGEDELVQLTDQAAWNDQAVAAIDVKIATATSIAEGYVAKYYAPAPGRTIPPLLTEIVCDLAYVRLHKAMTEDLKDRRDQAMKLLRDISTGLQKIDQGRQDIPARQGAVIVPDRERTFSRDSLEGF
;
A
#
# COMPACT_ATOMS: atom_id res chain seq x y z
N MET A 1 -0.38 -4.53 -29.05
CA MET A 1 -0.69 -5.22 -27.79
C MET A 1 0.27 -4.65 -26.76
N PHE A 2 -0.15 -3.60 -26.04
CA PHE A 2 0.66 -3.08 -24.93
C PHE A 2 0.41 -4.04 -23.78
N GLU A 3 1.41 -4.87 -23.48
CA GLU A 3 1.43 -5.66 -22.26
C GLU A 3 1.38 -4.66 -21.10
N VAL A 4 0.27 -4.61 -20.38
CA VAL A 4 0.15 -3.77 -19.19
C VAL A 4 1.08 -4.41 -18.16
N ALA A 5 2.29 -3.88 -18.04
CA ALA A 5 3.25 -4.33 -17.04
C ALA A 5 2.67 -3.97 -15.67
N MET A 6 2.00 -4.93 -15.03
CA MET A 6 1.46 -4.73 -13.70
C MET A 6 2.59 -4.47 -12.71
N LEU A 7 2.53 -3.30 -12.05
CA LEU A 7 3.53 -2.88 -11.08
C LEU A 7 3.36 -3.55 -9.71
N ALA A 8 2.20 -4.18 -9.48
CA ALA A 8 1.84 -4.91 -8.27
C ALA A 8 0.99 -6.13 -8.63
N THR A 9 0.86 -7.08 -7.70
CA THR A 9 0.02 -8.27 -7.86
C THR A 9 -0.95 -8.40 -6.69
N ALA A 10 -1.99 -9.23 -6.85
CA ALA A 10 -2.93 -9.51 -5.76
C ALA A 10 -2.24 -10.12 -4.52
N ASP A 11 -1.15 -10.87 -4.72
CA ASP A 11 -0.37 -11.44 -3.61
C ASP A 11 0.39 -10.36 -2.82
N ASP A 12 0.90 -9.31 -3.49
CA ASP A 12 1.51 -8.16 -2.79
C ASP A 12 0.48 -7.43 -1.91
N MET A 13 -0.73 -7.23 -2.43
CA MET A 13 -1.83 -6.68 -1.63
C MET A 13 -2.18 -7.60 -0.46
N ARG A 14 -2.23 -8.92 -0.68
CA ARG A 14 -2.50 -9.92 0.36
C ARG A 14 -1.44 -9.89 1.46
N ALA A 15 -0.16 -9.81 1.10
CA ALA A 15 0.94 -9.72 2.05
C ALA A 15 0.90 -8.41 2.86
N ARG A 16 0.41 -7.31 2.28
CA ARG A 16 0.39 -5.98 2.92
C ARG A 16 -0.84 -5.72 3.78
N PHE A 17 -2.02 -6.12 3.32
CA PHE A 17 -3.31 -5.79 3.93
C PHE A 17 -3.99 -6.98 4.61
N GLY A 18 -3.56 -8.20 4.30
CA GLY A 18 -4.20 -9.42 4.77
C GLY A 18 -5.31 -9.89 3.84
N GLU A 19 -5.56 -11.21 3.88
CA GLU A 19 -6.55 -11.86 3.03
C GLU A 19 -7.99 -11.49 3.42
N ASP A 20 -8.31 -11.55 4.72
CA ASP A 20 -9.67 -11.37 5.26
C ASP A 20 -10.27 -10.02 4.86
N GLU A 21 -9.49 -8.95 5.05
CA GLU A 21 -9.86 -7.58 4.67
C GLU A 21 -10.11 -7.47 3.16
N LEU A 22 -9.25 -8.03 2.32
CA LEU A 22 -9.40 -7.96 0.86
C LEU A 22 -10.61 -8.76 0.36
N VAL A 23 -10.88 -9.91 0.97
CA VAL A 23 -12.07 -10.71 0.69
C VAL A 23 -13.34 -9.95 1.06
N GLN A 24 -13.35 -9.30 2.22
CA GLN A 24 -14.46 -8.45 2.66
C GLN A 24 -14.68 -7.27 1.70
N LEU A 25 -13.60 -6.59 1.29
CA LEU A 25 -13.67 -5.44 0.37
C LEU A 25 -14.14 -5.83 -1.04
N THR A 26 -13.88 -7.06 -1.48
CA THR A 26 -14.32 -7.59 -2.77
C THR A 26 -15.72 -8.23 -2.72
N ASP A 27 -16.37 -8.22 -1.56
CA ASP A 27 -17.68 -8.85 -1.34
C ASP A 27 -17.66 -10.35 -1.69
N GLN A 28 -16.53 -11.03 -1.45
CA GLN A 28 -16.36 -12.45 -1.72
C GLN A 28 -16.45 -13.28 -0.43
N ALA A 29 -16.74 -14.58 -0.58
CA ALA A 29 -16.82 -15.50 0.56
C ALA A 29 -15.46 -16.05 1.01
N ALA A 30 -14.45 -16.01 0.12
CA ALA A 30 -13.10 -16.48 0.36
C ALA A 30 -12.14 -15.88 -0.67
N TRP A 31 -10.83 -16.05 -0.45
CA TRP A 31 -9.82 -15.73 -1.45
C TRP A 31 -9.91 -16.70 -2.63
N ASN A 32 -10.63 -16.29 -3.67
CA ASN A 32 -10.88 -17.08 -4.86
C ASN A 32 -10.51 -16.28 -6.13
N ASP A 33 -10.65 -16.92 -7.29
CA ASP A 33 -10.33 -16.30 -8.58
C ASP A 33 -11.13 -15.00 -8.84
N GLN A 34 -12.36 -14.92 -8.35
CA GLN A 34 -13.19 -13.71 -8.46
C GLN A 34 -12.68 -12.57 -7.59
N ALA A 35 -12.24 -12.85 -6.35
CA ALA A 35 -11.60 -11.88 -5.47
C ALA A 35 -10.32 -11.34 -6.11
N VAL A 36 -9.47 -12.25 -6.61
CA VAL A 36 -8.23 -11.91 -7.30
C VAL A 36 -8.51 -11.06 -8.53
N ALA A 37 -9.46 -11.46 -9.39
CA ALA A 37 -9.83 -10.69 -10.58
C ALA A 37 -10.38 -9.30 -10.25
N ALA A 38 -11.19 -9.16 -9.19
CA ALA A 38 -11.70 -7.88 -8.73
C ALA A 38 -10.58 -6.94 -8.26
N ILE A 39 -9.60 -7.47 -7.52
CA ILE A 39 -8.41 -6.74 -7.06
C ILE A 39 -7.54 -6.34 -8.25
N ASP A 40 -7.31 -7.27 -9.16
CA ASP A 40 -6.48 -7.09 -10.35
C ASP A 40 -6.97 -5.94 -11.23
N VAL A 41 -8.28 -5.80 -11.42
CA VAL A 41 -8.88 -4.64 -12.12
C VAL A 41 -8.55 -3.31 -11.43
N LYS A 42 -8.52 -3.28 -10.09
CA LYS A 42 -8.16 -2.07 -9.33
C LYS A 42 -6.67 -1.77 -9.43
N ILE A 43 -5.83 -2.80 -9.36
CA ILE A 43 -4.37 -2.71 -9.56
C ILE A 43 -4.07 -2.20 -10.96
N ALA A 44 -4.71 -2.73 -12.00
CA ALA A 44 -4.51 -2.28 -13.39
C ALA A 44 -4.84 -0.79 -13.53
N THR A 45 -5.95 -0.35 -12.95
CA THR A 45 -6.34 1.07 -12.96
C THR A 45 -5.33 1.95 -12.20
N ALA A 46 -4.84 1.50 -11.05
CA ALA A 46 -3.84 2.22 -10.26
C ALA A 46 -2.47 2.26 -10.99
N THR A 47 -2.11 1.16 -11.66
CA THR A 47 -0.91 1.03 -12.48
C THR A 47 -0.94 2.06 -13.61
N SER A 48 -2.02 2.14 -14.38
CA SER A 48 -2.13 3.14 -15.46
C SER A 48 -1.98 4.58 -14.97
N ILE A 49 -2.42 4.88 -13.74
CA ILE A 49 -2.22 6.20 -13.14
C ILE A 49 -0.75 6.41 -12.83
N ALA A 50 -0.12 5.46 -12.12
CA ALA A 50 1.29 5.54 -11.77
C ALA A 50 2.17 5.67 -13.02
N GLU A 51 1.92 4.86 -14.05
CA GLU A 51 2.59 4.93 -15.35
C GLU A 51 2.49 6.31 -15.99
N GLY A 52 1.32 6.97 -15.95
CA GLY A 52 1.14 8.34 -16.46
C GLY A 52 2.07 9.36 -15.79
N TYR A 53 2.39 9.17 -14.50
CA TYR A 53 3.29 10.04 -13.75
C TYR A 53 4.76 9.70 -13.97
N VAL A 54 5.10 8.41 -14.06
CA VAL A 54 6.49 7.96 -14.16
C VAL A 54 6.99 7.83 -15.59
N ALA A 55 6.11 7.83 -16.62
CA ALA A 55 6.47 7.63 -18.03
C ALA A 55 7.61 8.54 -18.52
N LYS A 56 7.76 9.74 -17.95
CA LYS A 56 8.83 10.68 -18.29
C LYS A 56 10.23 10.24 -17.83
N TYR A 57 10.34 9.48 -16.74
CA TYR A 57 11.62 9.06 -16.12
C TYR A 57 11.82 7.54 -16.14
N TYR A 58 10.71 6.81 -16.18
CA TYR A 58 10.62 5.37 -16.15
C TYR A 58 9.75 4.95 -17.32
N ALA A 59 10.35 4.83 -18.50
CA ALA A 59 9.72 4.06 -19.56
C ALA A 59 9.73 2.59 -19.11
N PRO A 60 8.56 1.92 -18.98
CA PRO A 60 8.52 0.50 -18.68
C PRO A 60 9.19 -0.24 -19.84
N ALA A 61 10.43 -0.68 -19.60
CA ALA A 61 11.19 -1.49 -20.53
C ALA A 61 11.21 -2.94 -20.01
N PRO A 62 11.01 -3.95 -20.88
CA PRO A 62 11.09 -5.34 -20.46
C PRO A 62 12.48 -5.63 -19.87
N GLY A 63 12.51 -6.10 -18.62
CA GLY A 63 13.75 -6.41 -17.88
C GLY A 63 14.20 -5.35 -16.86
N ARG A 64 13.46 -4.24 -16.72
CA ARG A 64 13.73 -3.27 -15.65
C ARG A 64 13.03 -3.69 -14.35
N THR A 65 13.80 -3.92 -13.28
CA THR A 65 13.27 -4.29 -11.97
C THR A 65 12.31 -3.22 -11.46
N ILE A 66 11.06 -3.61 -11.20
CA ILE A 66 10.04 -2.72 -10.65
C ILE A 66 10.51 -2.26 -9.26
N PRO A 67 10.65 -0.95 -9.01
CA PRO A 67 11.03 -0.43 -7.71
C PRO A 67 9.96 -0.77 -6.67
N PRO A 68 10.34 -1.23 -5.47
CA PRO A 68 9.37 -1.60 -4.43
C PRO A 68 8.46 -0.42 -4.07
N LEU A 69 8.98 0.80 -4.08
CA LEU A 69 8.20 2.02 -3.84
C LEU A 69 7.02 2.19 -4.82
N LEU A 70 7.19 1.85 -6.10
CA LEU A 70 6.10 1.96 -7.08
C LEU A 70 5.02 0.91 -6.79
N THR A 71 5.42 -0.30 -6.43
CA THR A 71 4.51 -1.36 -5.98
C THR A 71 3.71 -0.89 -4.77
N GLU A 72 4.36 -0.31 -3.75
CA GLU A 72 3.67 0.20 -2.56
C GLU A 72 2.63 1.28 -2.89
N ILE A 73 2.99 2.24 -3.75
CA ILE A 73 2.07 3.32 -4.15
C ILE A 73 0.87 2.78 -4.93
N VAL A 74 1.09 1.81 -5.84
CA VAL A 74 0.02 1.18 -6.61
C VAL A 74 -0.91 0.38 -5.68
N CYS A 75 -0.37 -0.36 -4.72
CA CYS A 75 -1.15 -1.09 -3.72
C CYS A 75 -2.00 -0.15 -2.86
N ASP A 76 -1.43 0.96 -2.40
CA ASP A 76 -2.15 1.99 -1.65
C ASP A 76 -3.31 2.60 -2.46
N LEU A 77 -3.08 2.92 -3.74
CA LEU A 77 -4.13 3.44 -4.62
C LEU A 77 -5.20 2.40 -4.94
N ALA A 78 -4.83 1.13 -5.12
CA ALA A 78 -5.76 0.04 -5.33
C ALA A 78 -6.62 -0.22 -4.08
N TYR A 79 -6.03 -0.15 -2.89
CA TYR A 79 -6.71 -0.31 -1.61
C TYR A 79 -7.79 0.76 -1.38
N VAL A 80 -7.47 2.03 -1.63
CA VAL A 80 -8.46 3.12 -1.54
C VAL A 80 -9.59 2.93 -2.56
N ARG A 81 -9.30 2.36 -3.73
CA ARG A 81 -10.31 2.09 -4.77
C ARG A 81 -11.19 0.87 -4.50
N LEU A 82 -10.75 -0.06 -3.65
CA LEU A 82 -11.56 -1.18 -3.20
C LEU A 82 -12.66 -0.72 -2.23
N HIS A 83 -12.40 0.34 -1.47
CA HIS A 83 -13.38 0.91 -0.57
C HIS A 83 -14.51 1.63 -1.33
N LYS A 84 -15.76 1.29 -1.00
CA LYS A 84 -16.96 1.95 -1.54
C LYS A 84 -17.19 3.34 -0.92
N ALA A 85 -16.84 3.50 0.36
CA ALA A 85 -16.98 4.75 1.09
C ALA A 85 -15.59 5.36 1.35
N MET A 86 -15.47 6.67 1.12
CA MET A 86 -14.22 7.39 1.34
C MET A 86 -14.20 7.96 2.77
N THR A 87 -13.37 7.39 3.64
CA THR A 87 -13.08 7.96 4.96
C THR A 87 -11.96 9.00 4.86
N GLU A 88 -11.78 9.81 5.92
CA GLU A 88 -10.69 10.80 5.96
C GLU A 88 -9.31 10.12 5.89
N ASP A 89 -9.12 8.98 6.57
CA ASP A 89 -7.89 8.19 6.52
C ASP A 89 -7.57 7.69 5.09
N LEU A 90 -8.57 7.20 4.37
CA LEU A 90 -8.39 6.73 2.99
C LEU A 90 -8.08 7.89 2.04
N LYS A 91 -8.66 9.07 2.30
CA LYS A 91 -8.37 10.28 1.53
C LYS A 91 -6.94 10.76 1.77
N ASP A 92 -6.47 10.78 3.01
CA ASP A 92 -5.09 11.13 3.37
C ASP A 92 -4.10 10.13 2.73
N ARG A 93 -4.40 8.83 2.81
CA ARG A 93 -3.64 7.77 2.16
C ARG A 93 -3.52 7.97 0.64
N ARG A 94 -4.65 8.29 -0.02
CA ARG A 94 -4.68 8.61 -1.45
C ARG A 94 -3.84 9.85 -1.78
N ASP A 95 -3.95 10.90 -0.98
CA ASP A 95 -3.21 12.14 -1.20
C ASP A 95 -1.70 11.92 -1.05
N GLN A 96 -1.27 11.17 -0.03
CA GLN A 96 0.12 10.78 0.19
C GLN A 96 0.67 9.97 -0.99
N ALA A 97 -0.08 8.97 -1.47
CA ALA A 97 0.29 8.21 -2.65
C ALA A 97 0.46 9.10 -3.90
N MET A 98 -0.47 10.04 -4.14
CA MET A 98 -0.37 11.00 -5.24
C MET A 98 0.75 12.03 -5.06
N LYS A 99 1.10 12.39 -3.82
CA LYS A 99 2.22 13.27 -3.51
C LYS A 99 3.55 12.57 -3.82
N LEU A 100 3.73 11.33 -3.37
CA LEU A 100 4.91 10.51 -3.68
C LEU A 100 5.08 10.35 -5.19
N LEU A 101 4.01 10.06 -5.95
CA LEU A 101 4.09 10.03 -7.42
C LEU A 101 4.58 11.34 -8.01
N ARG A 102 4.10 12.49 -7.51
CA ARG A 102 4.55 13.81 -7.96
C ARG A 102 6.01 14.09 -7.59
N ASP A 103 6.45 13.72 -6.39
CA ASP A 103 7.84 13.87 -5.94
C ASP A 103 8.80 13.01 -6.80
N ILE A 104 8.34 11.81 -7.19
CA ILE A 104 9.06 10.95 -8.14
C ILE A 104 9.09 11.59 -9.55
N SER A 105 7.95 12.09 -10.05
CA SER A 105 7.86 12.77 -11.35
C SER A 105 8.64 14.10 -11.42
N THR A 106 8.96 14.70 -10.29
CA THR A 106 9.77 15.93 -10.24
C THR A 106 11.25 15.64 -10.00
N GLY A 107 11.62 14.38 -9.76
CA GLY A 107 12.99 13.96 -9.47
C GLY A 107 13.47 14.32 -8.06
N LEU A 108 12.56 14.75 -7.17
CA LEU A 108 12.85 15.03 -5.76
C LEU A 108 13.13 13.74 -4.98
N GLN A 109 12.43 12.66 -5.34
CA GLN A 109 12.63 11.34 -4.76
C GLN A 109 13.29 10.41 -5.80
N LYS A 110 14.57 10.08 -5.59
CA LYS A 110 15.29 9.18 -6.48
C LYS A 110 14.80 7.74 -6.31
N ILE A 111 14.48 7.11 -7.44
CA ILE A 111 14.13 5.70 -7.55
C ILE A 111 15.40 4.85 -7.75
N ASP A 112 16.49 5.23 -7.09
CA ASP A 112 17.77 4.54 -7.19
C ASP A 112 17.85 3.49 -6.08
N GLN A 113 18.23 2.27 -6.43
CA GLN A 113 18.31 1.13 -5.54
C GLN A 113 19.23 1.42 -4.34
N GLY A 114 18.65 1.77 -3.20
CA GLY A 114 19.39 1.77 -1.93
C GLY A 114 18.93 2.85 -0.97
N ARG A 115 18.29 2.41 0.12
CA ARG A 115 18.04 3.17 1.34
C ARG A 115 17.05 4.33 1.15
N GLN A 116 15.77 4.00 1.22
CA GLN A 116 14.84 4.95 1.81
C GLN A 116 15.08 4.93 3.32
N ASP A 117 15.83 5.93 3.79
CA ASP A 117 15.63 6.43 5.14
C ASP A 117 14.20 6.96 5.17
N ILE A 118 13.28 6.12 5.64
CA ILE A 118 11.97 6.58 6.08
C ILE A 118 12.28 7.39 7.33
N PRO A 119 12.11 8.72 7.39
CA PRO A 119 11.97 9.34 8.69
C PRO A 119 10.69 8.72 9.26
N ALA A 120 10.88 7.81 10.22
CA ALA A 120 9.81 7.17 10.95
C ALA A 120 8.81 8.26 11.31
N ARG A 121 7.59 8.17 10.77
CA ARG A 121 6.52 9.10 11.09
C ARG A 121 6.29 8.98 12.59
N GLN A 122 6.81 9.94 13.35
CA GLN A 122 6.57 10.06 14.77
C GLN A 122 5.08 10.34 14.95
N GLY A 123 4.29 9.33 15.29
CA GLY A 123 2.86 9.52 15.53
C GLY A 123 1.95 8.30 15.36
N ALA A 124 2.44 7.13 14.91
CA ALA A 124 1.69 5.90 15.13
C ALA A 124 1.86 5.51 16.60
N VAL A 125 0.93 5.97 17.44
CA VAL A 125 0.76 5.45 18.80
C VAL A 125 0.28 4.01 18.66
N ILE A 126 1.23 3.09 18.45
CA ILE A 126 1.03 1.71 18.80
C ILE A 126 1.03 1.75 20.34
N VAL A 127 -0.16 1.64 20.93
CA VAL A 127 -0.28 1.32 22.36
C VAL A 127 0.06 -0.16 22.46
N PRO A 128 1.28 -0.57 22.90
CA PRO A 128 1.43 -1.91 23.40
C PRO A 128 0.50 -2.03 24.61
N ASP A 129 -0.38 -3.02 24.60
CA ASP A 129 -1.17 -3.41 25.76
C ASP A 129 -0.21 -3.54 26.96
N ARG A 130 -0.31 -2.60 27.89
CA ARG A 130 0.55 -2.56 29.06
C ARG A 130 0.12 -3.72 29.95
N GLU A 131 1.00 -4.70 30.10
CA GLU A 131 0.84 -5.79 31.06
C GLU A 131 0.38 -5.23 32.42
N ARG A 132 -0.74 -5.76 32.93
CA ARG A 132 -1.42 -5.29 34.13
C ARG A 132 -0.54 -5.51 35.37
N THR A 133 0.22 -4.49 35.79
CA THR A 133 1.13 -4.58 36.94
C THR A 133 0.47 -4.41 38.32
N PHE A 134 -0.87 -4.37 38.41
CA PHE A 134 -1.55 -4.30 39.71
C PHE A 134 -2.29 -5.62 40.01
N SER A 135 -1.52 -6.59 40.50
CA SER A 135 -2.08 -7.72 41.24
C SER A 135 -1.99 -7.41 42.73
N ARG A 136 -3.08 -7.71 43.46
CA ARG A 136 -3.24 -7.46 44.92
C ARG A 136 -2.13 -8.07 45.78
N ASP A 137 -1.35 -9.00 45.21
CA ASP A 137 -0.18 -9.64 45.82
C ASP A 137 1.03 -8.69 46.02
N SER A 138 1.12 -7.59 45.26
CA SER A 138 2.27 -6.68 45.32
C SER A 138 2.20 -5.62 46.44
N LEU A 139 1.24 -5.73 47.37
CA LEU A 139 0.98 -4.74 48.42
C LEU A 139 1.05 -5.32 49.85
N GLU A 140 1.93 -6.29 50.10
CA GLU A 140 2.33 -6.67 51.48
C GLU A 140 3.76 -6.18 51.72
N GLY A 141 3.92 -5.02 52.34
CA GLY A 141 5.26 -4.50 52.66
C GLY A 141 5.38 -3.04 53.09
N PHE A 142 4.30 -2.39 53.54
CA PHE A 142 4.34 -1.08 54.19
C PHE A 142 3.75 -1.16 55.59
#